data_AF-A0AAW8AP93-F1
#
_entry.id   AF-A0AAW8AP93-F1
#
_cell.length_a   1.000
_cell.length_b   1.000
_cell.length_c   1.000
_cell.angle_alpha   90.00
_cell.angle_beta   90.00
_cell.angle_gamma   90.00
#
_symmetry.space_group_name_H-M   'P 1'
#
loop_
_entity.id
_entity.type
_entity.pdbx_description
1 polymer ?
#
loop_
_entity_poly.entity_id
_entity_poly.type
_entity_poly.pdbx_seq_one_letter_code
_entity_poly.pdbx_strand_id
1 'polypeptide(L)'
;GAAKGGADGYMEVLGQIGQDWALFGSPRLRLGGQLGAGLGGGGNLNTGNGWLLRAGPTLRWITPWGPSLRFDAGYTHAPSGAYGGTYGRLVLAMPLDRTPTLVGDDPGGTVRVQQLGASVMHLPRVKFKDGREEA
;
A
#
# COMPACT_ATOMS: atom_id res chain seq x y z
N GLY A 1 -15.66 -10.04 -22.49
CA GLY A 1 -14.71 -10.99 -23.09
C GLY A 1 -13.35 -10.36 -23.12
N ALA A 2 -12.42 -10.92 -22.34
CA ALA A 2 -10.99 -10.68 -22.48
C ALA A 2 -10.56 -11.18 -23.86
N ALA A 3 -10.69 -10.34 -24.88
CA ALA A 3 -10.38 -10.70 -26.26
C ALA A 3 -10.18 -9.44 -27.11
N LYS A 4 -9.25 -8.56 -26.68
CA LYS A 4 -8.47 -7.70 -27.59
C LYS A 4 -7.28 -7.11 -26.84
N GLY A 5 -6.14 -7.82 -26.93
CA GLY A 5 -4.78 -7.29 -26.84
C GLY A 5 -4.24 -6.91 -25.46
N GLY A 6 -3.33 -7.73 -24.92
CA GLY A 6 -2.25 -7.28 -24.03
C GLY A 6 -2.53 -7.18 -22.53
N ALA A 7 -3.78 -7.35 -22.09
CA ALA A 7 -4.13 -7.30 -20.67
C ALA A 7 -3.92 -8.67 -19.99
N ASP A 8 -2.69 -9.16 -19.93
CA ASP A 8 -2.37 -10.19 -18.94
C ASP A 8 -2.49 -9.52 -17.56
N GLY A 9 -3.52 -9.90 -16.80
CA GLY A 9 -3.79 -9.32 -15.50
C GLY A 9 -2.63 -9.58 -14.55
N TYR A 10 -2.01 -8.50 -14.04
CA TYR A 10 -1.07 -8.59 -12.93
C TYR A 10 -1.84 -8.76 -11.63
N MET A 11 -1.44 -9.74 -10.83
CA MET A 11 -1.96 -9.94 -9.48
C MET A 11 -0.79 -9.98 -8.49
N GLU A 12 -0.89 -9.20 -7.42
CA GLU A 12 0.00 -9.29 -6.26
C GLU A 12 -0.80 -9.54 -4.98
N VAL A 13 -0.30 -10.44 -4.15
CA VAL A 13 -0.78 -10.72 -2.80
C VAL A 13 0.39 -10.44 -1.86
N LEU A 14 0.31 -9.32 -1.16
CA LEU A 14 1.37 -8.86 -0.27
C LEU A 14 0.87 -8.85 1.18
N GLY A 15 1.58 -9.56 2.05
CA GLY A 15 1.51 -9.33 3.48
C GLY A 15 2.35 -8.10 3.81
N GLN A 16 1.81 -7.15 4.56
CA GLN A 16 2.52 -5.92 4.92
C GLN A 16 2.52 -5.72 6.44
N ILE A 17 3.68 -5.36 6.97
CA ILE A 17 3.86 -4.87 8.34
C ILE A 17 4.34 -3.43 8.27
N GLY A 18 3.91 -2.60 9.21
CA GLY A 18 4.34 -1.21 9.25
C GLY A 18 4.10 -0.59 10.60
N GLN A 19 4.93 0.38 10.92
CA GLN A 19 4.83 1.16 12.14
C GLN A 19 4.81 2.64 11.76
N ASP A 20 3.95 3.40 12.43
CA ASP A 20 3.81 4.83 12.24
C ASP A 20 3.94 5.60 13.57
N TRP A 21 4.49 6.80 13.48
CA TRP A 21 4.77 7.70 14.59
C TRP A 21 4.11 9.05 14.32
N ALA A 22 3.61 9.70 15.37
CA ALA A 22 3.04 11.04 15.26
C ALA A 22 4.13 12.04 14.84
N LEU A 23 3.87 12.79 13.76
CA LEU A 23 4.73 13.88 13.31
C LEU A 23 4.36 15.16 14.05
N PHE A 24 5.37 15.91 14.51
CA PHE A 24 5.21 17.24 15.11
C PHE A 24 4.25 17.28 16.31
N GLY A 25 4.12 16.18 17.06
CA GLY A 25 3.18 16.08 18.19
C GLY A 25 1.70 16.03 17.77
N SER A 26 1.39 15.99 16.48
CA SER A 26 0.02 15.89 15.97
C SER A 26 -0.39 14.42 15.81
N PRO A 27 -1.43 13.93 16.51
CA PRO A 27 -1.91 12.56 16.31
C PRO A 27 -2.55 12.36 14.92
N ARG A 28 -2.86 13.44 14.21
CA ARG A 28 -3.50 13.42 12.89
C ARG A 28 -2.52 13.18 11.75
N LEU A 29 -1.26 13.57 11.92
CA LEU A 29 -0.25 13.38 10.89
C LEU A 29 0.75 12.35 11.40
N ARG A 30 0.89 11.24 10.69
CA ARG A 30 1.73 10.12 11.12
C ARG A 30 2.66 9.73 10.00
N LEU A 31 3.96 9.66 10.30
CA LEU A 31 4.98 9.16 9.39
C LEU A 31 5.40 7.79 9.88
N GLY A 32 5.56 6.85 8.95
CA GLY A 32 5.90 5.48 9.27
C GLY A 32 6.76 4.83 8.22
N GLY A 33 7.20 3.63 8.50
CA GLY A 33 7.79 2.72 7.54
C GLY A 33 6.88 1.51 7.35
N GLN A 34 6.84 0.98 6.14
CA GLN A 34 6.26 -0.33 5.86
C GLN A 34 7.24 -1.23 5.14
N LEU A 35 7.11 -2.52 5.46
CA LEU A 35 7.76 -3.62 4.77
C LEU A 35 6.66 -4.59 4.34
N GLY A 36 6.69 -4.99 3.07
CA GLY A 36 5.79 -5.95 2.48
C GLY A 36 6.56 -7.07 1.84
N ALA A 37 6.05 -8.29 1.99
CA ALA A 37 6.54 -9.45 1.28
C ALA A 37 5.35 -10.29 0.82
N GLY A 38 5.46 -10.87 -0.36
CA GLY A 38 4.44 -11.77 -0.84
C GLY A 38 4.69 -12.22 -2.25
N LEU A 39 3.61 -12.63 -2.90
CA LEU A 39 3.66 -13.24 -4.21
C LEU A 39 3.04 -12.31 -5.24
N GLY A 40 3.68 -12.14 -6.39
CA GLY A 40 3.10 -11.43 -7.51
C GLY A 40 3.53 -12.03 -8.85
N GLY A 41 2.57 -12.13 -9.76
CA GLY A 41 2.74 -12.76 -11.05
C GLY A 41 1.56 -12.47 -11.98
N GLY A 42 1.73 -12.79 -13.26
CA GLY A 42 0.84 -12.38 -14.34
C GLY A 42 1.30 -11.08 -15.00
N GLY A 43 0.89 -10.83 -16.25
CA GLY A 43 1.23 -9.58 -16.95
C GLY A 43 2.56 -9.55 -17.71
N ASN A 44 3.16 -10.70 -18.05
CA ASN A 44 4.49 -10.76 -18.69
C ASN A 44 5.62 -10.10 -17.84
N LEU A 45 5.44 -10.00 -16.53
CA LEU A 45 6.40 -9.46 -15.57
C LEU A 45 7.43 -10.52 -15.16
N ASN A 46 8.73 -10.16 -15.21
CA ASN A 46 9.82 -11.05 -14.84
C ASN A 46 10.07 -11.04 -13.31
N THR A 47 9.12 -11.56 -12.55
CA THR A 47 9.27 -11.77 -11.09
C THR A 47 10.07 -13.03 -10.74
N GLY A 48 10.55 -13.80 -11.73
CA GLY A 48 11.35 -15.01 -11.52
C GLY A 48 10.55 -16.11 -10.81
N ASN A 49 10.73 -16.23 -9.48
CA ASN A 49 10.03 -17.19 -8.62
C ASN A 49 8.68 -16.69 -8.10
N GLY A 50 8.27 -15.48 -8.50
CA GLY A 50 7.02 -14.86 -8.08
C GLY A 50 7.07 -14.15 -6.74
N TRP A 51 8.20 -14.10 -6.04
CA TRP A 51 8.33 -13.35 -4.80
C TRP A 51 8.55 -11.85 -5.05
N LEU A 52 7.86 -11.04 -4.25
CA LEU A 52 7.98 -9.59 -4.25
C LEU A 52 8.24 -9.10 -2.84
N LEU A 53 9.28 -8.29 -2.71
CA LEU A 53 9.57 -7.51 -1.53
C LEU A 53 9.24 -6.05 -1.80
N ARG A 54 8.76 -5.36 -0.78
CA ARG A 54 8.38 -3.95 -0.86
C ARG A 54 8.82 -3.26 0.42
N ALA A 55 9.46 -2.12 0.29
CA ALA A 55 9.88 -1.32 1.44
C ALA A 55 9.71 0.16 1.14
N GLY A 56 9.24 0.91 2.10
CA GLY A 56 9.18 2.35 1.94
C GLY A 56 8.52 3.14 3.05
N PRO A 57 8.69 4.47 3.06
CA PRO A 57 7.97 5.35 3.95
C PRO A 57 6.48 5.38 3.66
N THR A 58 5.73 5.71 4.71
CA THR A 58 4.29 5.87 4.70
C THR A 58 3.93 7.17 5.42
N LEU A 59 3.01 7.93 4.86
CA LEU A 59 2.49 9.15 5.46
C LEU A 59 0.98 9.00 5.57
N ARG A 60 0.46 9.06 6.79
CA ARG A 60 -0.97 8.94 7.07
C ARG A 60 -1.48 10.24 7.66
N TRP A 61 -2.50 10.80 7.02
CA TRP A 61 -3.23 11.96 7.47
C TRP A 61 -4.66 11.59 7.83
N ILE A 62 -4.99 11.65 9.11
CA ILE A 62 -6.34 11.49 9.63
C ILE A 62 -7.03 12.84 9.53
N THR A 63 -8.03 12.92 8.65
CA THR A 63 -8.77 14.17 8.47
C THR A 63 -9.67 14.45 9.67
N PRO A 64 -9.98 15.73 9.98
CA PRO A 64 -10.85 16.08 11.10
C PRO A 64 -12.26 15.48 10.99
N TRP A 65 -12.71 15.22 9.76
CA TRP A 65 -14.06 14.74 9.46
C TRP A 65 -14.17 13.21 9.44
N GLY A 66 -13.05 12.48 9.58
CA GLY A 66 -13.03 11.03 9.87
C GLY A 66 -12.19 10.17 8.95
N PRO A 67 -12.26 10.35 7.62
CA PRO A 67 -11.45 9.57 6.70
C PRO A 67 -9.95 9.76 6.94
N SER A 68 -9.17 8.72 6.70
CA SER A 68 -7.72 8.79 6.69
C SER A 68 -7.19 8.63 5.29
N LEU A 69 -6.39 9.59 4.85
CA LEU A 69 -5.62 9.51 3.63
C LEU A 69 -4.23 8.98 3.97
N ARG A 70 -3.80 7.92 3.31
CA ARG A 70 -2.46 7.34 3.47
C ARG A 70 -1.75 7.35 2.13
N PHE A 71 -0.56 7.91 2.12
CA PHE A 71 0.36 7.87 1.00
C PHE A 71 1.52 6.95 1.34
N ASP A 72 1.77 6.01 0.45
CA ASP A 72 2.82 5.02 0.55
C ASP A 72 3.75 5.23 -0.64
N ALA A 73 5.05 5.43 -0.39
CA ALA A 73 6.04 5.49 -1.45
C ALA A 73 7.16 4.54 -1.10
N GLY A 74 7.75 3.88 -2.08
CA GLY A 74 8.83 2.97 -1.80
C GLY A 74 9.40 2.29 -3.01
N TYR A 75 10.16 1.23 -2.76
CA TYR A 75 10.75 0.39 -3.77
C TYR A 75 10.23 -1.03 -3.62
N THR A 76 9.90 -1.65 -4.75
CA THR A 76 9.57 -3.06 -4.86
C THR A 76 10.68 -3.76 -5.62
N HIS A 77 11.02 -4.98 -5.17
CA HIS A 77 12.06 -5.80 -5.77
C HIS A 77 11.69 -7.28 -5.73
N ALA A 78 11.91 -7.99 -6.83
CA ALA A 78 11.83 -9.44 -6.91
C ALA A 78 13.21 -10.05 -6.62
N PRO A 79 13.40 -10.83 -5.54
CA PRO A 79 14.71 -11.37 -5.17
C PRO A 79 15.37 -12.27 -6.22
N SER A 80 14.56 -12.96 -7.04
CA SER A 80 15.07 -13.86 -8.08
C SER A 80 14.68 -13.43 -9.50
N GLY A 81 14.11 -12.23 -9.66
CA GLY A 81 13.65 -11.70 -10.94
C GLY A 81 14.30 -10.36 -11.26
N ALA A 82 14.24 -9.92 -12.52
CA ALA A 82 14.71 -8.59 -12.93
C ALA A 82 13.70 -7.47 -12.62
N TYR A 83 12.59 -7.81 -11.96
CA TYR A 83 11.54 -6.87 -11.58
C TYR A 83 11.99 -6.04 -10.36
N GLY A 84 12.12 -4.74 -10.58
CA GLY A 84 12.43 -3.77 -9.55
C GLY A 84 11.96 -2.39 -9.98
N GLY A 85 11.31 -1.66 -9.08
CA GLY A 85 10.73 -0.37 -9.41
C GLY A 85 10.28 0.40 -8.19
N THR A 86 10.26 1.72 -8.31
CA THR A 86 9.59 2.57 -7.33
C THR A 86 8.08 2.39 -7.47
N TYR A 87 7.35 2.60 -6.38
CA TYR A 87 5.89 2.64 -6.40
C TYR A 87 5.40 3.82 -5.57
N GLY A 88 4.28 4.38 -5.98
CA GLY A 88 3.47 5.29 -5.18
C GLY A 88 2.08 4.69 -5.02
N ARG A 89 1.55 4.66 -3.80
CA ARG A 89 0.19 4.21 -3.50
C ARG A 89 -0.53 5.24 -2.64
N LEU A 90 -1.68 5.69 -3.10
CA LEU A 90 -2.61 6.49 -2.32
C LEU A 90 -3.74 5.58 -1.84
N VAL A 91 -4.06 5.63 -0.55
CA VAL A 91 -5.11 4.87 0.10
C VAL A 91 -6.03 5.84 0.82
N LEU A 92 -7.30 5.84 0.48
CA LEU A 92 -8.34 6.52 1.22
C LEU A 92 -9.09 5.48 2.04
N ALA A 93 -9.04 5.60 3.37
CA ALA A 93 -9.71 4.68 4.28
C ALA A 93 -10.76 5.41 5.12
N MET A 94 -11.95 4.82 5.21
CA MET A 94 -13.05 5.32 6.03
C MET A 94 -13.28 4.37 7.21
N PRO A 95 -13.38 4.87 8.45
CA PRO A 95 -13.75 4.05 9.60
C PRO A 95 -15.22 3.65 9.49
N LEU A 96 -15.52 2.35 9.67
CA LEU A 96 -16.90 1.84 9.66
C LEU A 96 -17.55 1.96 11.04
N ASP A 97 -16.75 1.75 12.08
CA ASP A 97 -17.19 1.81 13.47
C ASP A 97 -16.70 3.11 14.10
N ARG A 98 -17.50 4.18 13.99
CA ARG A 98 -17.35 5.34 14.87
C ARG A 98 -18.22 5.11 16.11
N THR A 99 -17.66 4.49 17.14
CA THR A 99 -18.24 4.63 18.48
C THR A 99 -17.94 6.07 18.94
N PRO A 100 -18.96 6.93 19.15
CA PRO A 100 -18.71 8.28 19.65
C PRO A 100 -18.09 8.17 21.05
N THR A 101 -16.83 8.55 21.19
CA THR A 101 -16.21 8.73 22.50
C THR A 101 -16.74 10.03 23.09
N LEU A 102 -17.62 9.92 24.08
CA LEU A 102 -18.02 11.04 24.92
C LEU A 102 -16.79 11.55 25.67
N VAL A 103 -16.65 12.88 25.74
CA VAL A 103 -15.55 13.55 26.46
C VAL A 103 -15.59 13.09 27.93
N GLY A 104 -14.58 12.33 28.35
CA GLY A 104 -14.42 11.88 29.75
C GLY A 104 -14.27 10.38 29.97
N ASP A 105 -14.31 9.54 28.93
CA ASP A 105 -14.17 8.08 29.09
C ASP A 105 -12.70 7.62 28.96
N ASP A 106 -12.20 6.90 29.97
CA ASP A 106 -10.85 6.35 30.04
C ASP A 106 -10.64 5.27 28.96
N PRO A 107 -9.57 5.30 28.14
CA PRO A 107 -9.43 4.42 26.98
C PRO A 107 -8.85 3.05 27.37
N GLY A 108 -9.42 2.38 28.36
CA GLY A 108 -9.01 1.04 28.82
C GLY A 108 -9.44 -0.11 27.90
N GLY A 109 -9.76 0.16 26.63
CA GLY A 109 -10.31 -0.80 25.68
C GLY A 109 -9.38 -1.08 24.51
N THR A 110 -9.34 -2.34 24.06
CA THR A 110 -8.63 -2.73 22.84
C THR A 110 -9.34 -2.12 21.63
N VAL A 111 -8.78 -1.07 21.05
CA VAL A 111 -9.38 -0.39 19.88
C VAL A 111 -9.25 -1.28 18.65
N ARG A 112 -10.30 -2.05 18.34
CA ARG A 112 -10.40 -2.82 17.09
C ARG A 112 -10.97 -1.89 16.02
N VAL A 113 -10.12 -1.42 15.11
CA VAL A 113 -10.54 -0.52 14.02
C VAL A 113 -10.86 -1.34 12.77
N GLN A 114 -12.09 -1.22 12.26
CA GLN A 114 -12.46 -1.70 10.94
C GLN A 114 -12.52 -0.52 9.95
N GLN A 115 -11.88 -0.66 8.79
CA GLN A 115 -11.85 0.38 7.76
C GLN A 115 -12.12 -0.22 6.38
N LEU A 116 -12.89 0.51 5.57
CA LEU A 116 -12.97 0.27 4.13
C LEU A 116 -11.99 1.21 3.44
N GLY A 117 -11.14 0.64 2.59
CA GLY A 117 -10.10 1.38 1.88
C GLY A 117 -10.25 1.26 0.36
N ALA A 118 -10.09 2.37 -0.34
CA ALA A 118 -9.81 2.39 -1.77
C ALA A 118 -8.34 2.78 -1.97
N SER A 119 -7.63 2.10 -2.89
CA SER A 119 -6.23 2.43 -3.16
C SER A 119 -5.91 2.46 -4.65
N VAL A 120 -5.08 3.43 -5.04
CA VAL A 120 -4.53 3.54 -6.39
C VAL A 120 -3.02 3.42 -6.30
N MET A 121 -2.43 2.57 -7.14
CA MET A 121 -0.99 2.34 -7.20
C MET A 121 -0.44 2.73 -8.56
N HIS A 122 0.67 3.45 -8.56
CA HIS A 122 1.39 3.86 -9.75
C HIS A 122 2.82 3.31 -9.70
N LEU A 123 3.22 2.61 -10.77
CA LEU A 123 4.55 2.04 -10.97
C LEU A 123 5.15 2.66 -12.23
N PRO A 124 6.06 3.65 -12.12
CA PRO A 124 6.52 4.44 -13.26
C PRO A 124 7.56 3.75 -14.15
N ARG A 125 8.16 2.63 -13.71
CA ARG A 125 9.19 1.92 -14.50
C ARG A 125 9.02 0.43 -14.36
N VAL A 126 8.15 -0.12 -15.19
CA VAL A 126 7.91 -1.56 -15.25
C VAL A 126 8.73 -2.13 -16.40
N LYS A 127 9.73 -2.95 -16.08
CA LYS A 127 10.50 -3.71 -17.08
C LYS A 127 9.78 -5.02 -17.39
N PHE A 128 9.20 -5.10 -18.59
CA PHE A 128 8.56 -6.30 -19.09
C PHE A 128 9.59 -7.30 -19.64
N LYS A 129 9.24 -8.59 -19.67
CA LYS A 129 10.10 -9.69 -20.17
C LYS A 129 10.55 -9.49 -21.62
N ASP A 130 9.81 -8.70 -22.39
CA ASP A 130 10.11 -8.37 -23.80
C ASP A 130 11.12 -7.21 -23.98
N GLY A 131 11.73 -6.72 -22.89
CA GLY A 131 12.70 -5.61 -22.93
C GLY A 131 12.08 -4.22 -23.12
N ARG A 132 10.75 -4.11 -23.11
CA ARG A 132 10.04 -2.82 -23.14
C ARG A 132 9.97 -2.22 -21.74
N GLU A 133 10.41 -0.97 -21.61
CA GLU A 133 10.07 -0.08 -20.49
C GLU A 133 8.86 0.76 -20.94
N GLU A 134 7.73 0.67 -20.22
CA GLU A 134 6.73 1.76 -20.30
C GLU A 134 7.18 2.87 -19.35
N ALA A 135 7.30 4.08 -19.91
CA ALA A 135 7.75 5.30 -19.25
C ALA A 135 6.56 6.15 -18.77
#